data_AF-A0AAP2BJG0-F1
#
_entry.id   AF-A0AAP2BJG0-F1
#
_cell.length_a   1.000
_cell.length_b   1.000
_cell.length_c   1.000
_cell.angle_alpha   90.00
_cell.angle_beta   90.00
_cell.angle_gamma   90.00
#
_symmetry.space_group_name_H-M   'P 1'
#
loop_
_entity.id
_entity.type
_entity.pdbx_description
1 polymer ?
#
loop_
_entity_poly.entity_id
_entity_poly.type
_entity_poly.pdbx_seq_one_letter_code
_entity_poly.pdbx_strand_id
1 'polypeptide(L)'
;MSNDIKLFYPQKSETLPRFEASELLKTAPFGLFLAFIDPRTDTYVQKVFPFFYDPVNTYGLKGRCFISEWDGLNLYVPADLGWYIDGQQNSHNSTKVFRQELGYLCAGRFVTKPVSVEVSVNIRVGIEFDVAFLPLLSRSGHGKLATASAGSRLSDIS
;
A
#
# COMPACT_ATOMS: atom_id res chain seq x y z
N MET A 1 -26.24 -3.19 3.43
CA MET A 1 -25.05 -2.65 2.74
C MET A 1 -24.38 -3.80 2.03
N SER A 2 -23.94 -3.62 0.77
CA SER A 2 -23.17 -4.66 0.07
C SER A 2 -21.87 -4.90 0.85
N ASN A 3 -21.46 -6.16 0.95
CA ASN A 3 -20.21 -6.55 1.60
C ASN A 3 -19.15 -6.89 0.55
N ASP A 4 -19.31 -6.33 -0.65
CA ASP A 4 -18.46 -6.57 -1.79
C ASP A 4 -17.46 -5.42 -1.91
N ILE A 5 -16.26 -5.76 -2.34
CA ILE A 5 -15.18 -4.82 -2.57
C ILE A 5 -14.80 -4.82 -4.04
N LYS A 6 -14.56 -3.63 -4.58
CA LYS A 6 -14.05 -3.45 -5.93
C LYS A 6 -12.52 -3.44 -5.90
N LEU A 7 -11.93 -4.39 -6.63
CA LEU A 7 -10.49 -4.47 -6.88
C LEU A 7 -10.19 -3.92 -8.27
N PHE A 8 -9.08 -3.18 -8.39
CA PHE A 8 -8.69 -2.48 -9.60
C PHE A 8 -7.43 -3.09 -10.21
N TYR A 9 -7.59 -3.76 -11.34
CA TYR A 9 -6.49 -4.25 -12.17
C TYR A 9 -6.08 -3.17 -13.20
N PRO A 10 -4.92 -3.31 -13.86
CA PRO A 10 -4.49 -2.33 -14.88
C PRO A 10 -5.52 -2.09 -16.00
N GLN A 11 -6.27 -3.12 -16.40
CA GLN A 11 -7.16 -3.07 -17.57
C GLN A 11 -8.64 -3.26 -17.23
N LYS A 12 -8.97 -3.64 -15.99
CA LYS A 12 -10.34 -3.94 -15.58
C LYS A 12 -10.53 -3.71 -14.08
N SER A 13 -11.78 -3.75 -13.64
CA SER A 13 -12.10 -3.85 -12.22
C SER A 13 -13.04 -5.02 -11.98
N GLU A 14 -12.87 -5.68 -10.85
CA GLU A 14 -13.70 -6.81 -10.43
C GLU A 14 -14.31 -6.49 -9.06
N THR A 15 -15.59 -6.80 -8.89
CA THR A 15 -16.27 -6.69 -7.60
C THR A 15 -16.40 -8.09 -7.03
N LEU A 16 -15.83 -8.31 -5.85
CA LEU A 16 -15.80 -9.62 -5.20
C LEU A 16 -16.40 -9.53 -3.79
N PRO A 17 -17.03 -10.60 -3.29
CA PRO A 17 -17.36 -10.71 -1.88
C PRO A 17 -16.11 -10.54 -1.00
N ARG A 18 -16.26 -9.90 0.16
CA ARG A 18 -15.16 -9.63 1.11
C ARG A 18 -14.25 -10.84 1.37
N PHE A 19 -14.82 -12.03 1.52
CA PHE A 19 -14.05 -13.25 1.78
C PHE A 19 -13.15 -13.62 0.59
N GLU A 20 -13.72 -13.67 -0.63
CA GLU A 20 -12.98 -13.99 -1.86
C GLU A 20 -11.88 -12.97 -2.14
N ALA A 21 -12.17 -11.68 -1.97
CA ALA A 21 -11.16 -10.63 -2.08
C ALA A 21 -10.01 -10.84 -1.09
N SER A 22 -10.32 -11.25 0.15
CA SER A 22 -9.30 -11.50 1.17
C SER A 22 -8.40 -12.69 0.84
N GLU A 23 -8.95 -13.75 0.24
CA GLU A 23 -8.16 -14.89 -0.24
C GLU A 23 -7.28 -14.48 -1.44
N LEU A 24 -7.82 -13.67 -2.36
CA LEU A 24 -7.07 -13.19 -3.51
C LEU A 24 -5.89 -12.33 -3.09
N LEU A 25 -6.08 -11.41 -2.14
CA LEU A 25 -5.01 -10.54 -1.64
C LEU A 25 -3.88 -11.31 -0.93
N LYS A 26 -4.10 -12.56 -0.49
CA LYS A 26 -3.04 -13.44 0.05
C LYS A 26 -2.04 -13.92 -0.99
N THR A 27 -2.40 -13.88 -2.27
CA THR A 27 -1.62 -14.53 -3.33
C THR A 27 -0.49 -13.66 -3.88
N ALA A 28 -0.59 -12.34 -3.71
CA ALA A 28 0.33 -11.37 -4.29
C ALA A 28 0.28 -10.03 -3.56
N PRO A 29 1.32 -9.18 -3.68
CA PRO A 29 1.23 -7.80 -3.23
C PRO A 29 0.10 -7.04 -3.92
N PHE A 30 -0.54 -6.16 -3.17
CA PHE A 30 -1.54 -5.23 -3.67
C PHE A 30 -1.09 -3.78 -3.45
N GLY A 31 -1.64 -2.86 -4.22
CA GLY A 31 -1.29 -1.46 -4.20
C GLY A 31 -2.36 -0.60 -3.55
N LEU A 32 -1.91 0.35 -2.73
CA LEU A 32 -2.73 1.48 -2.29
C LEU A 32 -2.03 2.77 -2.64
N PHE A 33 -2.79 3.73 -3.14
CA PHE A 33 -2.28 5.08 -3.35
C PHE A 33 -2.24 5.82 -2.04
N LEU A 34 -1.06 6.33 -1.68
CA LEU A 34 -0.84 7.11 -0.48
C LEU A 34 -0.26 8.48 -0.82
N ALA A 35 -0.61 9.49 -0.03
CA ALA A 35 0.03 10.79 -0.04
C ALA A 35 0.32 11.30 1.37
N PHE A 36 1.51 11.85 1.60
CA PHE A 36 1.94 12.41 2.88
C PHE A 36 3.17 13.31 2.74
N ILE A 37 3.49 14.08 3.78
CA ILE A 37 4.75 14.84 3.87
C ILE A 37 5.76 13.97 4.62
N ASP A 38 6.90 13.67 4.01
CA ASP A 38 7.97 12.90 4.66
C ASP A 38 8.54 13.69 5.85
N PRO A 39 8.44 13.17 7.10
CA PRO A 39 8.84 13.91 8.30
C PRO A 39 10.35 14.16 8.41
N ARG A 40 11.16 13.51 7.56
CA ARG A 40 12.62 13.59 7.52
C ARG A 40 13.12 14.67 6.58
N THR A 41 12.47 14.82 5.44
CA THR A 41 12.90 15.67 4.32
C THR A 41 11.94 16.81 4.01
N ASP A 42 10.76 16.83 4.62
CA ASP A 42 9.66 17.79 4.34
C ASP A 42 9.16 17.75 2.89
N THR A 43 9.43 16.65 2.17
CA THR A 43 9.01 16.47 0.79
C THR A 43 7.62 15.84 0.72
N TYR A 44 6.77 16.33 -0.18
CA TYR A 44 5.50 15.69 -0.48
C TYR A 44 5.72 14.40 -1.29
N VAL A 45 5.25 13.29 -0.75
CA VAL A 45 5.33 11.96 -1.35
C VAL A 45 3.93 11.54 -1.76
N GLN A 46 3.74 11.15 -3.02
CA GLN A 46 2.46 10.73 -3.56
C GLN A 46 2.64 9.65 -4.63
N LYS A 47 2.33 8.39 -4.28
CA LYS A 47 2.42 7.25 -5.21
C LYS A 47 1.68 6.01 -4.71
N VAL A 48 1.69 4.95 -5.52
CA VAL A 48 1.16 3.63 -5.14
C VAL A 48 2.22 2.85 -4.38
N PHE A 49 1.88 2.41 -3.17
CA PHE A 49 2.73 1.62 -2.29
C PHE A 49 2.29 0.15 -2.31
N PRO A 50 3.24 -0.80 -2.39
CA PRO A 50 2.94 -2.22 -2.26
C PRO A 50 2.69 -2.58 -0.80
N PHE A 51 1.65 -3.35 -0.56
CA PHE A 51 1.31 -3.99 0.70
C PHE A 51 1.20 -5.49 0.50
N PHE A 52 1.46 -6.26 1.56
CA PHE A 52 1.33 -7.70 1.58
C PHE A 52 0.25 -8.11 2.57
N TYR A 53 -0.41 -9.23 2.29
CA TYR A 53 -1.39 -9.78 3.20
C TYR A 53 -0.71 -10.55 4.32
N ASP A 54 -0.21 -9.79 5.30
CA ASP A 54 0.22 -10.30 6.60
C ASP A 54 0.01 -9.20 7.64
N PRO A 55 -1.24 -8.99 8.09
CA PRO A 55 -1.57 -7.83 8.91
C PRO A 55 -1.08 -8.03 10.35
N VAL A 56 -0.33 -7.04 10.86
CA VAL A 56 0.22 -7.07 12.22
C VAL A 56 -0.63 -6.26 13.18
N ASN A 57 -0.64 -6.63 14.46
CA ASN A 57 -1.24 -5.79 15.50
C ASN A 57 -0.40 -4.54 15.71
N THR A 58 -1.01 -3.37 15.57
CA THR A 58 -0.37 -2.08 15.86
C THR A 58 -1.10 -1.37 16.99
N TYR A 59 -0.34 -0.94 18.00
CA TYR A 59 -0.88 -0.18 19.12
C TYR A 59 -1.23 1.27 18.72
N GLY A 60 -0.51 1.84 17.75
CA GLY A 60 -0.66 3.25 17.31
C GLY A 60 -1.96 3.55 16.57
N LEU A 61 -2.46 2.63 15.73
CA LEU A 61 -3.74 2.77 15.01
C LEU A 61 -4.89 1.99 15.64
N LYS A 62 -4.67 1.37 16.83
CA LYS A 62 -5.64 0.54 17.56
C LYS A 62 -6.27 -0.55 16.70
N GLY A 63 -5.45 -1.37 16.06
CA GLY A 63 -5.97 -2.48 15.25
C GLY A 63 -4.90 -3.22 14.46
N ARG A 64 -5.36 -4.16 13.62
CA ARG A 64 -4.50 -4.83 12.66
C ARG A 64 -4.26 -3.94 11.45
N CYS A 65 -3.01 -3.84 11.01
CA CYS A 65 -2.62 -3.03 9.87
C CYS A 65 -1.79 -3.83 8.88
N PHE A 66 -1.96 -3.54 7.60
CA PHE A 66 -0.96 -3.87 6.61
C PHE A 66 0.18 -2.85 6.70
N ILE A 67 1.41 -3.30 6.44
CA ILE A 67 2.61 -2.48 6.53
C ILE A 67 3.26 -2.37 5.16
N SER A 68 3.75 -1.18 4.83
CA SER A 68 4.67 -0.92 3.73
C SER A 68 5.86 -0.09 4.24
N GLU A 69 6.85 0.15 3.39
CA GLU A 69 8.05 0.91 3.73
C GLU A 69 8.32 1.99 2.69
N TRP A 70 8.69 3.19 3.16
CA TRP A 70 9.21 4.29 2.36
C TRP A 70 10.62 4.67 2.82
N ASP A 71 11.65 4.18 2.14
CA ASP A 71 13.06 4.41 2.46
C ASP A 71 13.38 4.18 3.96
N GLY A 72 12.91 3.07 4.54
CA GLY A 72 13.05 2.77 5.96
C GLY A 72 11.98 3.37 6.89
N LEU A 73 11.03 4.15 6.37
CA LEU A 73 9.88 4.65 7.14
C LEU A 73 8.70 3.70 7.01
N ASN A 74 8.24 3.13 8.13
CA ASN A 74 7.09 2.22 8.13
C ASN A 74 5.79 2.99 7.88
N LEU A 75 4.96 2.51 6.96
CA LEU A 75 3.65 3.05 6.64
C LEU A 75 2.59 2.03 7.01
N TYR A 76 1.57 2.44 7.75
CA TYR A 76 0.51 1.56 8.21
C TYR A 76 -0.83 1.96 7.57
N VAL A 77 -1.62 0.96 7.17
CA VAL A 77 -3.01 1.12 6.73
C VAL A 77 -3.90 0.07 7.41
N PRO A 78 -5.18 0.37 7.71
CA PRO A 78 -6.07 -0.60 8.34
C PRO A 78 -6.17 -1.91 7.53
N ALA A 79 -6.14 -3.06 8.21
CA ALA A 79 -6.32 -4.36 7.54
C ALA A 79 -7.79 -4.79 7.40
N ASP A 80 -8.71 -4.03 7.98
CA ASP A 80 -10.14 -4.29 7.89
C ASP A 80 -10.67 -3.91 6.50
N LEU A 81 -10.99 -4.91 5.67
CA LEU A 81 -11.58 -4.68 4.35
C LEU A 81 -12.91 -3.90 4.41
N GLY A 82 -13.63 -3.94 5.53
CA GLY A 82 -14.84 -3.12 5.74
C GLY A 82 -14.55 -1.63 5.61
N TRP A 83 -13.39 -1.17 6.10
CA TRP A 83 -12.97 0.22 5.98
C TRP A 83 -12.85 0.67 4.52
N TYR A 84 -12.42 -0.21 3.62
CA TYR A 84 -12.31 0.06 2.19
C TYR A 84 -13.68 -0.02 1.51
N ILE A 85 -14.48 -1.03 1.83
CA ILE A 85 -15.85 -1.19 1.32
C ILE A 85 -16.69 0.06 1.60
N ASP A 86 -16.70 0.52 2.85
CA ASP A 86 -17.44 1.72 3.27
C ASP A 86 -16.98 2.97 2.52
N GLY A 87 -15.67 3.07 2.27
CA GLY A 87 -15.09 4.18 1.50
C GLY A 87 -15.46 4.13 0.03
N GLN A 88 -15.49 2.95 -0.59
CA GLN A 88 -15.85 2.78 -2.00
C GLN A 88 -17.34 3.04 -2.24
N GLN A 89 -18.20 2.76 -1.25
CA GLN A 89 -19.63 3.01 -1.33
C GLN A 89 -19.99 4.49 -1.23
N ASN A 90 -19.12 5.30 -0.64
CA ASN A 90 -19.30 6.74 -0.53
C ASN A 90 -18.45 7.47 -1.59
N SER A 91 -19.07 7.87 -2.69
CA SER A 91 -18.40 8.54 -3.83
C SER A 91 -17.66 9.83 -3.44
N HIS A 92 -18.03 10.46 -2.32
CA HIS A 92 -17.34 11.65 -1.80
C HIS A 92 -16.13 11.32 -0.90
N ASN A 93 -15.86 10.05 -0.62
CA ASN A 93 -14.90 9.61 0.40
C ASN A 93 -13.93 8.52 -0.12
N SER A 94 -13.56 8.64 -1.41
CA SER A 94 -12.61 7.73 -2.08
C SER A 94 -11.17 7.83 -1.56
N THR A 95 -10.91 8.82 -0.71
CA THR A 95 -9.67 9.02 0.03
C THR A 95 -10.02 9.25 1.49
N LYS A 96 -9.30 8.58 2.39
CA LYS A 96 -9.42 8.80 3.84
C LYS A 96 -8.09 9.30 4.38
N VAL A 97 -8.16 10.20 5.35
CA VAL A 97 -7.00 10.79 6.00
C VAL A 97 -6.95 10.30 7.44
N PHE A 98 -5.80 9.82 7.87
CA PHE A 98 -5.56 9.53 9.28
C PHE A 98 -4.14 9.91 9.69
N ARG A 99 -3.99 10.17 10.99
CA ARG A 99 -2.72 10.53 11.60
C ARG A 99 -2.08 9.28 12.19
N GLN A 100 -0.81 9.06 11.87
CA GLN A 100 -0.01 7.97 12.43
C GLN A 100 1.31 8.50 12.96
N GLU A 101 1.82 7.91 14.03
CA GLU A 101 3.12 8.24 14.62
C GLU A 101 4.20 7.44 13.89
N LEU A 102 5.09 8.15 13.18
CA LEU A 102 6.16 7.53 12.40
C LEU A 102 7.51 7.76 13.10
N GLY A 103 8.20 6.66 13.38
CA GLY A 103 9.52 6.65 14.00
C GLY A 103 10.64 6.60 12.96
N TYR A 104 11.68 7.41 13.15
CA TYR A 104 12.87 7.39 12.31
C TYR A 104 14.13 7.78 13.11
N LEU A 105 15.30 7.36 12.63
CA LEU A 105 16.57 7.73 13.22
C LEU A 105 17.05 9.07 12.66
N CYS A 106 17.44 10.00 13.54
CA CYS A 106 18.00 11.30 13.18
C CYS A 106 19.22 11.59 14.06
N ALA A 107 20.41 11.67 13.46
CA ALA A 107 21.67 11.95 14.14
C ALA A 107 21.89 11.11 15.43
N GLY A 108 21.65 9.79 15.33
CA GLY A 108 21.80 8.85 16.45
C GLY A 108 20.67 8.86 17.49
N ARG A 109 19.61 9.64 17.27
CA ARG A 109 18.42 9.69 18.14
C ARG A 109 17.21 9.09 17.43
N PHE A 110 16.42 8.34 18.17
CA PHE A 110 15.10 7.91 17.69
C PHE A 110 14.11 9.06 17.86
N VAL A 111 13.51 9.50 16.77
CA VAL A 111 12.51 10.58 16.73
C VAL A 111 11.18 9.97 16.28
N THR A 112 10.10 10.32 16.95
CA THR A 112 8.74 9.97 16.53
C THR A 112 8.01 11.26 16.17
N LYS A 113 7.40 11.30 14.99
CA LYS A 113 6.58 12.42 14.55
C LYS A 113 5.20 11.98 14.08
N PRO A 114 4.16 12.76 14.38
CA PRO A 114 2.86 12.57 13.78
C PRO A 114 2.89 12.94 12.29
N VAL A 115 2.35 12.07 11.45
CA VAL A 115 2.20 12.30 10.01
C VAL A 115 0.75 12.04 9.62
N SER A 116 0.15 13.01 8.93
CA SER A 116 -1.14 12.81 8.27
C SER A 116 -0.90 12.11 6.94
N VAL A 117 -1.55 10.96 6.76
CA VAL A 117 -1.46 10.16 5.54
C VAL A 117 -2.83 10.07 4.91
N GLU A 118 -2.90 10.48 3.65
CA GLU A 118 -4.05 10.30 2.78
C GLU A 118 -3.94 8.96 2.08
N VAL A 119 -5.01 8.17 2.13
CA VAL A 119 -5.05 6.79 1.62
C VAL A 119 -6.25 6.65 0.71
N SER A 120 -6.03 6.28 -0.55
CA SER A 120 -7.13 5.90 -1.44
C SER A 120 -7.70 4.55 -1.01
N VAL A 121 -9.03 4.44 -0.99
CA VAL A 121 -9.74 3.18 -0.65
C VAL A 121 -9.79 2.19 -1.81
N ASN A 122 -9.20 2.54 -2.95
CA ASN A 122 -9.13 1.69 -4.14
C ASN A 122 -7.94 0.74 -4.05
N ILE A 123 -8.21 -0.54 -3.79
CA ILE A 123 -7.20 -1.59 -3.76
C ILE A 123 -6.83 -1.97 -5.20
N ARG A 124 -5.56 -1.83 -5.54
CA ARG A 124 -5.01 -2.16 -6.85
C ARG A 124 -4.34 -3.53 -6.83
N VAL A 125 -4.58 -4.35 -7.84
CA VAL A 125 -4.04 -5.71 -7.91
C VAL A 125 -3.41 -5.96 -9.28
N GLY A 126 -2.36 -6.78 -9.34
CA GLY A 126 -1.69 -7.11 -10.60
C GLY A 126 -1.07 -5.90 -11.29
N ILE A 127 -0.61 -4.93 -10.49
CA ILE A 127 0.04 -3.71 -10.99
C ILE A 127 1.57 -3.84 -10.89
N GLU A 128 2.26 -3.08 -11.73
CA GLU A 128 3.69 -2.86 -11.58
C GLU A 128 3.94 -1.76 -10.55
N PHE A 129 4.96 -1.95 -9.71
CA PHE A 129 5.38 -0.99 -8.70
C PHE A 129 6.67 -0.29 -9.14
N ASP A 130 6.88 0.91 -8.60
CA ASP A 130 8.11 1.68 -8.78
C ASP A 130 9.35 0.84 -8.41
N VAL A 131 10.44 1.04 -9.16
CA VAL A 131 11.73 0.36 -8.96
C VAL A 131 12.28 0.54 -7.55
N ALA A 132 11.91 1.62 -6.86
CA ALA A 132 12.25 1.86 -5.46
C ALA A 132 11.75 0.74 -4.52
N PHE A 133 10.70 0.00 -4.91
CA PHE A 133 10.12 -1.07 -4.09
C PHE A 133 10.64 -2.47 -4.42
N LEU A 134 11.45 -2.66 -5.47
CA LEU A 134 11.96 -3.98 -5.84
C LEU A 134 12.73 -4.68 -4.70
N PRO A 135 13.53 -3.97 -3.87
CA PRO A 135 14.16 -4.58 -2.71
C PRO A 135 13.17 -5.11 -1.67
N LEU A 136 12.02 -4.43 -1.51
CA LEU A 136 10.96 -4.89 -0.61
C LEU A 136 10.24 -6.12 -1.19
N LEU A 137 9.93 -6.09 -2.48
CA LEU A 137 9.27 -7.20 -3.19
C LEU A 137 10.15 -8.46 -3.26
N SER A 138 11.47 -8.32 -3.34
CA SER A 138 12.39 -9.46 -3.38
C SER A 138 12.48 -10.18 -2.03
N ARG A 139 12.47 -9.44 -0.91
CA ARG A 139 12.51 -9.99 0.45
C ARG A 139 11.26 -10.79 0.81
N SER A 140 10.11 -10.47 0.20
CA SER A 140 8.85 -11.16 0.46
C SER A 140 8.66 -12.46 -0.34
N GLY A 141 9.66 -12.87 -1.14
CA GLY A 141 9.55 -14.04 -2.03
C GLY A 141 8.74 -13.78 -3.32
N HIS A 142 8.24 -12.56 -3.54
CA HIS A 142 7.44 -12.18 -4.70
C HIS A 142 8.24 -11.47 -5.80
N GLY A 143 9.58 -11.54 -5.75
CA GLY A 143 10.49 -10.82 -6.67
C GLY A 143 10.34 -11.16 -8.17
N LYS A 144 9.57 -12.18 -8.54
CA LYS A 144 9.22 -12.46 -9.94
C LYS A 144 8.23 -11.45 -10.54
N LEU A 145 7.42 -10.77 -9.72
CA LEU A 145 6.54 -9.67 -10.17
C LEU A 145 7.33 -8.37 -10.47
N ALA A 146 8.59 -8.30 -10.05
CA ALA A 146 9.49 -7.17 -10.18
C ALA A 146 10.34 -7.18 -11.47
N THR A 147 10.35 -8.29 -12.22
CA THR A 147 11.33 -8.52 -13.31
C THR A 147 10.69 -8.69 -14.70
N ALA A 148 9.37 -8.64 -14.83
CA ALA A 148 8.70 -8.83 -16.12
C ALA A 148 8.91 -7.68 -17.12
N SER A 149 9.33 -6.47 -16.69
CA SER A 149 9.53 -5.31 -17.58
C SER A 149 11.00 -4.88 -17.76
N ALA A 150 11.95 -5.42 -16.98
CA ALA A 150 13.38 -5.13 -17.17
C ALA A 150 13.99 -5.90 -18.36
N GLY A 151 13.40 -7.05 -18.73
CA GLY A 151 13.88 -7.89 -19.84
C GLY A 151 13.48 -7.41 -21.25
N SER A 152 12.49 -6.53 -21.38
CA SER A 152 11.97 -6.11 -22.69
C SER A 152 12.50 -4.76 -23.19
N ARG A 153 13.34 -4.05 -22.42
CA ARG A 153 13.94 -2.77 -22.85
C ARG A 153 15.40 -2.86 -23.29
N LEU A 154 16.04 -4.03 -23.15
CA LEU A 154 17.43 -4.24 -23.57
C LEU A 154 17.56 -4.99 -24.91
N SER A 155 16.45 -5.43 -25.52
CA SER A 155 16.45 -6.11 -26.83
C SER A 155 16.11 -5.21 -28.02
N ASP A 156 15.74 -3.94 -27.80
CA ASP A 156 15.36 -3.01 -28.88
C ASP A 156 16.44 -1.96 -29.20
N ILE A 157 17.68 -2.19 -28.74
CA ILE A 157 18.86 -1.46 -29.20
C ILE A 157 19.89 -2.50 -29.65
N SER A 158 19.70 -3.02 -30.86
CA SER A 158 20.69 -3.81 -31.62
C SER A 158 20.44 -3.59 -33.10
#